data_AF-A0A3R9NTG9-F1
#
_entry.id   AF-A0A3R9NTG9-F1
#
_cell.length_a   1.000
_cell.length_b   1.000
_cell.length_c   1.000
_cell.angle_alpha   90.00
_cell.angle_beta   90.00
_cell.angle_gamma   90.00
#
_symmetry.space_group_name_H-M   'P 1'
#
loop_
_entity.id
_entity.type
_entity.pdbx_description
1 polymer ?
#
loop_
_entity_poly.entity_id
_entity_poly.type
_entity_poly.pdbx_seq_one_letter_code
_entity_poly.pdbx_strand_id
1 'polypeptide(L)'
;MNKIIAMGADNGYMNKLETTIKSIAAFNDHFKIYVFNDDLPSEWFRVMNRRLAPLDSVVVNVKISDNNLRKYNLPTPHLSYAAYFRFFIPDMITEDKVLYLDSDIIINDDLTNLFEIDLGNSPVAAVRDELQETNFNSGVLLINNSYWRAHSISRKLFNVADQYHEVEFGDQGILNRFFVGQWKELDAKYNFMVGMDTIAERFQKNEWYEKANKDESLISIIHYTDSKPWSSVYNNRLGDRWWFYYSMDWSDIILRKEIIKHGLEVVTEKEKYHTAIFTNACEMEHLEYLIKALPEVHFHILAHTNFASQVVDLQRYLNVSIYPQFNRYNFENILNRIDFYLDINHYNEIMNIIQEVHRLGKPIFSFDNTSKDQTGKSFIFSSLAPETMVEEIIAYLNPLHK
;
A
#
# COMPACT_ATOMS: atom_id res chain seq x y z
N MET A 1 -24.13 17.01 3.56
CA MET A 1 -23.24 17.62 4.57
C MET A 1 -21.89 17.81 3.90
N ASN A 2 -21.27 18.99 3.96
CA ASN A 2 -19.99 19.23 3.27
C ASN A 2 -18.87 18.48 4.02
N LYS A 3 -18.22 17.50 3.38
CA LYS A 3 -17.16 16.69 3.99
C LYS A 3 -15.86 17.51 4.03
N ILE A 4 -15.44 17.91 5.23
CA ILE A 4 -14.24 18.75 5.41
C ILE A 4 -13.02 17.87 5.67
N ILE A 5 -12.06 17.92 4.76
CA ILE A 5 -10.85 17.10 4.78
C ILE A 5 -9.63 18.02 4.90
N ALA A 6 -8.62 17.60 5.67
CA ALA A 6 -7.31 18.24 5.74
C ALA A 6 -6.23 17.25 5.32
N MET A 7 -5.24 17.73 4.55
CA MET A 7 -4.09 16.94 4.12
C MET A 7 -2.83 17.81 4.18
N GLY A 8 -1.68 17.20 4.48
CA GLY A 8 -0.37 17.87 4.43
C GLY A 8 0.50 17.25 3.34
N ALA A 9 1.14 18.07 2.50
CA ALA A 9 2.06 17.58 1.49
C ALA A 9 3.13 18.62 1.13
N ASP A 10 4.28 18.11 0.69
CA ASP A 10 5.29 18.87 -0.05
C ASP A 10 5.25 18.51 -1.55
N ASN A 11 6.03 19.21 -2.36
CA ASN A 11 6.05 19.02 -3.80
C ASN A 11 6.48 17.60 -4.23
N GLY A 12 7.29 16.88 -3.42
CA GLY A 12 7.69 15.49 -3.68
C GLY A 12 6.55 14.47 -3.51
N TYR A 13 5.51 14.86 -2.77
CA TYR A 13 4.30 14.07 -2.54
C TYR A 13 3.09 14.51 -3.38
N MET A 14 3.24 15.49 -4.27
CA MET A 14 2.13 16.03 -5.07
C MET A 14 1.35 14.95 -5.86
N ASN A 15 2.03 13.95 -6.43
CA ASN A 15 1.36 12.86 -7.14
C ASN A 15 0.65 11.87 -6.20
N LYS A 16 1.15 11.66 -4.97
CA LYS A 16 0.50 10.80 -3.97
C LYS A 16 -0.75 11.48 -3.42
N LEU A 17 -0.65 12.78 -3.17
CA LEU A 17 -1.78 13.64 -2.84
C LEU A 17 -2.86 13.56 -3.93
N GLU A 18 -2.49 13.74 -5.20
CA GLU A 18 -3.46 13.64 -6.30
C GLU A 18 -4.12 12.25 -6.38
N THR A 19 -3.35 11.16 -6.24
CA THR A 19 -3.87 9.80 -6.19
C THR A 19 -4.87 9.60 -5.04
N THR A 20 -4.57 10.12 -3.86
CA THR A 20 -5.50 10.06 -2.71
C THR A 20 -6.78 10.83 -3.02
N ILE A 21 -6.70 12.03 -3.59
CA ILE A 21 -7.88 12.84 -3.94
C ILE A 21 -8.73 12.14 -5.03
N LYS A 22 -8.09 11.48 -6.01
CA LYS A 22 -8.80 10.65 -7.00
C LYS A 22 -9.63 9.56 -6.31
N SER A 23 -9.06 8.85 -5.35
CA SER A 23 -9.77 7.82 -4.59
C SER A 23 -10.92 8.38 -3.74
N ILE A 24 -10.73 9.56 -3.11
CA ILE A 24 -11.82 10.27 -2.40
C ILE A 24 -12.97 10.56 -3.37
N ALA A 25 -12.66 11.14 -4.54
CA ALA A 25 -13.63 11.58 -5.55
C ALA A 25 -14.36 10.41 -6.24
N ALA A 26 -13.80 9.20 -6.23
CA ALA A 26 -14.46 8.03 -6.80
C ALA A 26 -15.74 7.65 -6.02
N PHE A 27 -15.74 7.86 -4.70
CA PHE A 27 -16.86 7.50 -3.83
C PHE A 27 -17.62 8.72 -3.33
N ASN A 28 -16.97 9.87 -3.18
CA ASN A 28 -17.52 11.04 -2.48
C ASN A 28 -17.68 12.25 -3.43
N ASP A 29 -18.71 13.04 -3.17
CA ASP A 29 -18.93 14.38 -3.71
C ASP A 29 -19.17 15.37 -2.56
N HIS A 30 -19.37 16.65 -2.88
CA HIS A 30 -19.62 17.73 -1.91
C HIS A 30 -18.59 17.76 -0.78
N PHE A 31 -17.31 17.75 -1.15
CA PHE A 31 -16.20 17.76 -0.20
C PHE A 31 -15.28 18.96 -0.40
N LYS A 32 -14.65 19.40 0.69
CA LYS A 32 -13.70 20.50 0.71
C LYS A 32 -12.40 20.03 1.35
N ILE A 33 -11.32 20.02 0.57
CA ILE A 33 -9.99 19.58 1.02
C ILE A 33 -9.11 20.79 1.24
N TYR A 34 -8.61 20.97 2.45
CA TYR A 34 -7.54 21.91 2.77
C TYR A 34 -6.19 21.22 2.63
N VAL A 35 -5.34 21.70 1.73
CA VAL A 35 -3.99 21.15 1.53
C VAL A 35 -2.97 22.12 2.11
N PHE A 36 -2.38 21.72 3.23
CA PHE A 36 -1.31 22.43 3.89
C PHE A 36 0.02 22.15 3.19
N ASN A 37 0.71 23.21 2.79
CA ASN A 37 1.98 23.14 2.07
C ASN A 37 2.81 24.42 2.23
N ASP A 38 4.09 24.35 1.88
CA ASP A 38 4.93 25.53 1.70
C ASP A 38 5.44 25.70 0.25
N ASP A 39 5.43 24.64 -0.57
CA ASP A 39 6.10 24.60 -1.87
C ASP A 39 5.23 24.13 -3.06
N LEU A 40 3.97 23.74 -2.86
CA LEU A 40 3.11 23.31 -3.99
C LEU A 40 2.80 24.48 -4.95
N PRO A 41 2.76 24.23 -6.27
CA PRO A 41 2.48 25.25 -7.29
C PRO A 41 0.99 25.60 -7.35
N SER A 42 0.68 26.89 -7.53
CA SER A 42 -0.71 27.38 -7.58
C SER A 42 -1.49 26.86 -8.79
N GLU A 43 -0.80 26.56 -9.89
CA GLU A 43 -1.34 25.98 -11.11
C GLU A 43 -1.99 24.63 -10.85
N TRP A 44 -1.38 23.79 -10.01
CA TRP A 44 -1.95 22.49 -9.62
C TRP A 44 -3.31 22.67 -8.95
N PHE A 45 -3.43 23.60 -8.00
CA PHE A 45 -4.71 23.93 -7.36
C PHE A 45 -5.77 24.42 -8.34
N ARG A 46 -5.40 25.27 -9.30
CA ARG A 46 -6.33 25.75 -10.34
C ARG A 46 -6.85 24.61 -11.21
N VAL A 47 -5.97 23.68 -11.61
CA VAL A 47 -6.34 22.49 -12.39
C VAL A 47 -7.24 21.57 -11.57
N MET A 48 -6.87 21.27 -10.33
CA MET A 48 -7.67 20.42 -9.43
C MET A 48 -9.06 20.99 -9.17
N ASN A 49 -9.18 22.30 -8.91
CA ASN A 49 -10.49 22.93 -8.71
C ASN A 49 -11.36 22.89 -9.97
N ARG A 50 -10.77 23.00 -11.16
CA ARG A 50 -11.52 22.80 -12.41
C ARG A 50 -12.00 21.36 -12.57
N ARG A 51 -11.19 20.37 -12.18
CA ARG A 51 -11.53 18.94 -12.23
C ARG A 51 -12.64 18.57 -11.25
N LEU A 52 -12.62 19.15 -10.05
CA LEU A 52 -13.53 18.81 -8.95
C LEU A 52 -14.86 19.59 -8.96
N ALA A 53 -14.94 20.70 -9.69
CA ALA A 53 -16.16 21.51 -9.78
C ALA A 53 -17.44 20.72 -10.13
N PRO A 54 -17.44 19.71 -11.03
CA PRO A 54 -18.64 18.92 -11.32
C PRO A 54 -19.15 18.07 -10.14
N LEU A 55 -18.32 17.82 -9.12
CA LEU A 55 -18.69 17.10 -7.90
C LEU A 55 -19.12 18.05 -6.75
N ASP A 56 -19.26 19.34 -7.02
CA ASP A 56 -19.40 20.38 -5.99
C ASP A 56 -18.29 20.30 -4.92
N SER A 57 -17.07 19.97 -5.38
CA SER A 57 -15.90 19.76 -4.54
C SER A 57 -14.77 20.72 -4.85
N VAL A 58 -13.94 21.01 -3.86
CA VAL A 58 -12.86 22.01 -3.97
C VAL A 58 -11.63 21.62 -3.16
N VAL A 59 -10.46 22.00 -3.67
CA VAL A 59 -9.18 21.99 -2.95
C VAL A 59 -8.75 23.43 -2.63
N VAL A 60 -8.55 23.71 -1.36
CA VAL A 60 -8.09 24.99 -0.83
C VAL A 60 -6.58 24.93 -0.60
N ASN A 61 -5.86 25.89 -1.18
CA ASN A 61 -4.42 26.06 -0.96
C ASN A 61 -4.16 26.71 0.40
N VAL A 62 -3.72 25.94 1.38
CA VAL A 62 -3.28 26.45 2.70
C VAL A 62 -1.77 26.58 2.68
N LYS A 63 -1.28 27.72 2.16
CA LYS A 63 0.16 27.97 1.99
C LYS A 63 0.75 28.60 3.25
N ILE A 64 1.68 27.90 3.91
CA ILE A 64 2.37 28.33 5.13
C ILE A 64 3.87 28.32 4.88
N SER A 65 4.38 29.33 4.17
CA SER A 65 5.80 29.41 3.81
C SER A 65 6.70 29.83 4.97
N ASP A 66 6.20 30.64 5.90
CA ASP A 66 6.92 31.01 7.13
C ASP A 66 6.61 29.99 8.23
N ASN A 67 7.34 28.89 8.22
CA ASN A 67 7.23 27.83 9.20
C ASN A 67 8.62 27.31 9.58
N ASN A 68 8.72 26.74 10.79
CA ASN A 68 9.94 26.11 11.28
C ASN A 68 9.80 24.58 11.36
N LEU A 69 8.92 23.96 10.57
CA LEU A 69 8.61 22.54 10.70
C LEU A 69 9.80 21.63 10.41
N ARG A 70 10.70 22.06 9.51
CA ARG A 70 11.94 21.35 9.17
C ARG A 70 12.91 21.19 10.35
N LYS A 71 12.72 21.91 11.46
CA LYS A 71 13.53 21.74 12.68
C LYS A 71 13.18 20.46 13.45
N TYR A 72 11.96 19.94 13.27
CA TYR A 72 11.49 18.79 14.02
C TYR A 72 12.10 17.51 13.49
N ASN A 73 12.43 16.61 14.43
CA ASN A 73 13.02 15.32 14.10
C ASN A 73 12.00 14.40 13.47
N LEU A 74 12.42 13.67 12.45
CA LEU A 74 11.60 12.71 11.73
C LEU A 74 12.03 11.29 12.11
N PRO A 75 11.10 10.37 12.39
CA PRO A 75 11.46 9.01 12.79
C PRO A 75 12.31 8.27 11.76
N THR A 76 12.09 8.56 10.47
CA THR A 76 12.76 7.92 9.36
C THR A 76 13.02 8.95 8.24
N PRO A 77 14.06 8.76 7.40
CA PRO A 77 14.40 9.72 6.33
C PRO A 77 13.36 9.88 5.23
N HIS A 78 12.42 8.93 5.11
CA HIS A 78 11.38 8.94 4.08
C HIS A 78 10.12 9.72 4.49
N LEU A 79 9.96 10.00 5.78
CA LEU A 79 8.86 10.84 6.27
C LEU A 79 9.16 12.30 5.97
N SER A 80 8.12 13.08 5.71
CA SER A 80 8.25 14.51 5.44
C SER A 80 7.90 15.33 6.68
N TYR A 81 8.58 16.47 6.87
CA TYR A 81 8.18 17.50 7.84
C TYR A 81 6.73 17.97 7.64
N ALA A 82 6.18 17.76 6.44
CA ALA A 82 4.80 18.06 6.10
C ALA A 82 3.78 17.37 7.03
N ALA A 83 4.15 16.27 7.70
CA ALA A 83 3.31 15.64 8.71
C ALA A 83 2.93 16.61 9.85
N TYR A 84 3.84 17.52 10.24
CA TYR A 84 3.57 18.53 11.28
C TYR A 84 2.61 19.64 10.84
N PHE A 85 2.29 19.77 9.55
CA PHE A 85 1.31 20.78 9.11
C PHE A 85 -0.07 20.58 9.75
N ARG A 86 -0.42 19.35 10.13
CA ARG A 86 -1.69 19.05 10.80
C ARG A 86 -1.90 19.82 12.11
N PHE A 87 -0.82 20.31 12.74
CA PHE A 87 -0.94 21.12 13.95
C PHE A 87 -1.57 22.49 13.68
N PHE A 88 -1.50 23.00 12.45
CA PHE A 88 -2.13 24.26 12.04
C PHE A 88 -3.62 24.15 11.70
N ILE A 89 -4.22 22.94 11.72
CA ILE A 89 -5.65 22.72 11.41
C ILE A 89 -6.61 23.71 12.10
N PRO A 90 -6.55 23.92 13.42
CA PRO A 90 -7.49 24.81 14.10
C PRO A 90 -7.26 26.29 13.78
N ASP A 91 -6.08 26.67 13.30
CA ASP A 91 -5.77 28.05 12.95
C ASP A 91 -6.22 28.40 11.54
N MET A 92 -6.30 27.40 10.64
CA MET A 92 -6.58 27.60 9.22
C MET A 92 -7.97 27.12 8.77
N ILE A 93 -8.65 26.29 9.56
CA ILE A 93 -9.95 25.70 9.21
C ILE A 93 -11.02 26.15 10.21
N THR A 94 -12.11 26.74 9.69
CA THR A 94 -13.19 27.30 10.51
C THR A 94 -14.28 26.30 10.83
N GLU A 95 -14.44 25.25 10.03
CA GLU A 95 -15.44 24.21 10.24
C GLU A 95 -15.15 23.39 11.51
N ASP A 96 -16.19 22.89 12.18
CA ASP A 96 -16.10 22.33 13.54
C ASP A 96 -15.59 20.90 13.61
N LYS A 97 -15.74 20.13 12.52
CA LYS A 97 -15.29 18.74 12.40
C LYS A 97 -14.46 18.60 11.12
N VAL A 98 -13.28 18.02 11.23
CA VAL A 98 -12.32 17.87 10.12
C VAL A 98 -11.79 16.45 10.10
N LEU A 99 -11.78 15.80 8.95
CA LEU A 99 -11.07 14.54 8.73
C LEU A 99 -9.68 14.83 8.18
N TYR A 100 -8.65 14.59 8.98
CA TYR A 100 -7.28 14.61 8.47
C TYR A 100 -6.93 13.26 7.84
N LEU A 101 -6.26 13.30 6.69
CA LEU A 101 -5.73 12.14 5.96
C LEU A 101 -4.26 12.38 5.56
N ASP A 102 -3.41 11.39 5.81
CA ASP A 102 -2.08 11.34 5.17
C ASP A 102 -2.22 11.15 3.64
N SER A 103 -1.14 11.44 2.91
CA SER A 103 -1.12 11.41 1.43
C SER A 103 -0.81 10.03 0.83
N ASP A 104 -0.50 9.05 1.67
CA ASP A 104 -0.20 7.66 1.33
C ASP A 104 -1.36 6.73 1.70
N ILE A 105 -2.57 7.18 1.34
CA ILE A 105 -3.84 6.52 1.64
C ILE A 105 -4.66 6.35 0.36
N ILE A 106 -5.46 5.29 0.30
CA ILE A 106 -6.53 5.13 -0.68
C ILE A 106 -7.86 4.99 0.04
N ILE A 107 -8.83 5.79 -0.40
CA ILE A 107 -10.24 5.65 0.01
C ILE A 107 -10.89 4.60 -0.88
N ASN A 108 -11.51 3.61 -0.24
CA ASN A 108 -12.11 2.45 -0.87
C ASN A 108 -13.64 2.38 -0.68
N ASP A 109 -14.23 3.38 -0.02
CA ASP A 109 -15.67 3.47 0.24
C ASP A 109 -16.13 4.92 0.49
N ASP A 110 -17.44 5.15 0.53
CA ASP A 110 -18.02 6.44 0.91
C ASP A 110 -17.73 6.77 2.39
N LEU A 111 -17.35 8.02 2.64
CA LEU A 111 -16.89 8.49 3.96
C LEU A 111 -18.03 9.01 4.85
N THR A 112 -19.29 8.97 4.41
CA THR A 112 -20.41 9.57 5.16
C THR A 112 -20.51 9.01 6.57
N ASN A 113 -20.45 7.68 6.70
CA ASN A 113 -20.49 7.01 8.01
C ASN A 113 -19.36 7.46 8.94
N LEU A 114 -18.15 7.71 8.41
CA LEU A 114 -17.02 8.20 9.20
C LEU A 114 -17.27 9.65 9.68
N PHE A 115 -17.79 10.52 8.81
CA PHE A 115 -18.10 11.91 9.16
C PHE A 115 -19.27 12.03 10.16
N GLU A 116 -20.21 11.10 10.13
CA GLU A 116 -21.37 11.05 11.02
C GLU A 116 -21.04 10.58 12.44
N ILE A 117 -19.85 10.02 12.67
CA ILE A 117 -19.41 9.63 14.02
C ILE A 117 -19.48 10.83 14.97
N ASP A 118 -20.24 10.67 16.05
CA ASP A 118 -20.28 11.63 17.14
C ASP A 118 -19.01 11.53 17.98
N LEU A 119 -18.27 12.64 18.08
CA LEU A 119 -17.04 12.73 18.87
C LEU A 119 -17.35 13.02 20.35
N GLY A 120 -18.55 13.49 20.69
CA GLY A 120 -18.85 14.01 22.02
C GLY A 120 -17.80 15.02 22.47
N ASN A 121 -17.18 14.77 23.63
CA ASN A 121 -16.12 15.60 24.18
C ASN A 121 -14.70 15.15 23.78
N SER A 122 -14.57 14.09 22.97
CA SER A 122 -13.25 13.63 22.52
C SER A 122 -12.64 14.66 21.56
N PRO A 123 -11.39 15.10 21.80
CA PRO A 123 -10.73 16.08 20.92
C PRO A 123 -10.41 15.49 19.54
N VAL A 124 -10.23 14.17 19.47
CA VAL A 124 -9.90 13.44 18.24
C VAL A 124 -10.41 12.01 18.34
N ALA A 125 -10.79 11.45 17.19
CA ALA A 125 -10.95 10.01 17.02
C ALA A 125 -9.96 9.48 15.98
N ALA A 126 -9.42 8.30 16.22
CA ALA A 126 -8.38 7.67 15.41
C ALA A 126 -8.44 6.15 15.55
N VAL A 127 -7.75 5.42 14.69
CA VAL A 127 -7.60 3.96 14.81
C VAL A 127 -6.37 3.65 15.65
N ARG A 128 -6.49 2.65 16.53
CA ARG A 128 -5.39 2.17 17.38
C ARG A 128 -4.20 1.72 16.55
N ASP A 129 -3.00 2.03 17.02
CA ASP A 129 -1.77 1.56 16.39
C ASP A 129 -1.58 0.06 16.68
N GLU A 130 -1.37 -0.75 15.63
CA GLU A 130 -1.27 -2.22 15.73
C GLU A 130 0.02 -2.69 16.44
N LEU A 131 0.98 -1.79 16.68
CA LEU A 131 2.22 -2.08 17.42
C LEU A 131 2.22 -1.52 18.85
N GLN A 132 1.44 -0.48 19.12
CA GLN A 132 1.40 0.19 20.40
C GLN A 132 -0.03 0.31 20.91
N GLU A 133 -0.43 -0.65 21.75
CA GLU A 133 -1.82 -0.77 22.21
C GLU A 133 -2.39 0.50 22.82
N THR A 134 -1.61 1.36 23.49
CA THR A 134 -2.14 2.59 24.10
C THR A 134 -2.23 3.77 23.13
N ASN A 135 -1.66 3.63 21.94
CA ASN A 135 -1.48 4.70 20.97
C ASN A 135 -2.41 4.51 19.77
N PHE A 136 -2.61 5.59 19.02
CA PHE A 136 -3.30 5.59 17.74
C PHE A 136 -2.34 5.92 16.59
N ASN A 137 -2.66 5.41 15.42
CA ASN A 137 -2.02 5.82 14.18
C ASN A 137 -2.52 7.21 13.78
N SER A 138 -1.59 8.10 13.42
CA SER A 138 -1.91 9.49 13.13
C SER A 138 -2.40 9.73 11.70
N GLY A 139 -2.30 8.78 10.78
CA GLY A 139 -2.60 9.03 9.36
C GLY A 139 -4.07 9.24 9.04
N VAL A 140 -4.98 8.89 9.95
CA VAL A 140 -6.41 9.19 9.85
C VAL A 140 -6.91 9.73 11.18
N LEU A 141 -7.31 11.00 11.21
CA LEU A 141 -7.82 11.65 12.43
C LEU A 141 -9.15 12.34 12.15
N LEU A 142 -10.21 11.94 12.84
CA LEU A 142 -11.46 12.70 12.89
C LEU A 142 -11.37 13.71 14.04
N ILE A 143 -11.10 14.97 13.71
CA ILE A 143 -10.74 16.03 14.64
C ILE A 143 -11.98 16.82 15.04
N ASN A 144 -12.18 16.98 16.35
CA ASN A 144 -13.10 17.97 16.89
C ASN A 144 -12.44 19.35 16.84
N ASN A 145 -12.51 19.98 15.69
CA ASN A 145 -11.79 21.22 15.41
C ASN A 145 -12.33 22.40 16.24
N SER A 146 -13.62 22.40 16.57
CA SER A 146 -14.20 23.38 17.51
C SER A 146 -13.54 23.30 18.90
N TYR A 147 -13.33 22.08 19.40
CA TYR A 147 -12.60 21.84 20.64
C TYR A 147 -11.14 22.27 20.51
N TRP A 148 -10.48 21.93 19.40
CA TRP A 148 -9.08 22.29 19.18
C TRP A 148 -8.85 23.81 19.20
N ARG A 149 -9.74 24.57 18.55
CA ARG A 149 -9.74 26.04 18.59
C ARG A 149 -9.99 26.57 20.00
N ALA A 150 -11.05 26.11 20.66
CA ALA A 150 -11.44 26.57 22.00
C ALA A 150 -10.34 26.36 23.07
N HIS A 151 -9.51 25.32 22.90
CA HIS A 151 -8.45 24.96 23.85
C HIS A 151 -7.03 25.35 23.39
N SER A 152 -6.90 26.10 22.29
CA SER A 152 -5.63 26.52 21.69
C SER A 152 -4.66 25.34 21.46
N ILE A 153 -5.17 24.25 20.90
CA ILE A 153 -4.44 22.99 20.78
C ILE A 153 -3.23 23.11 19.84
N SER A 154 -3.32 23.88 18.75
CA SER A 154 -2.17 24.15 17.84
C SER A 154 -0.93 24.60 18.62
N ARG A 155 -1.04 25.70 19.37
CA ARG A 155 0.05 26.22 20.21
C ARG A 155 0.57 25.18 21.20
N LYS A 156 -0.31 24.40 21.83
CA LYS A 156 0.09 23.38 22.80
C LYS A 156 0.85 22.23 22.14
N LEU A 157 0.42 21.76 20.97
CA LEU A 157 1.11 20.73 20.19
C LEU A 157 2.51 21.20 19.78
N PHE A 158 2.66 22.45 19.32
CA PHE A 158 3.99 23.00 19.01
C PHE A 158 4.88 23.11 20.25
N ASN A 159 4.36 23.50 21.41
CA ASN A 159 5.14 23.52 22.65
C ASN A 159 5.62 22.10 23.04
N VAL A 160 4.77 21.09 22.88
CA VAL A 160 5.16 19.69 23.15
C VAL A 160 6.17 19.20 22.11
N ALA A 161 5.98 19.54 20.84
CA ALA A 161 6.94 19.21 19.78
C ALA A 161 8.31 19.83 20.06
N ASP A 162 8.37 21.11 20.39
CA ASP A 162 9.61 21.82 20.74
C ASP A 162 10.36 21.17 21.91
N GLN A 163 9.64 20.51 22.83
CA GLN A 163 10.22 19.84 23.99
C GLN A 163 10.61 18.38 23.72
N TYR A 164 9.89 17.67 22.85
CA TYR A 164 9.95 16.21 22.77
C TYR A 164 10.20 15.63 21.38
N HIS A 165 10.33 16.44 20.32
CA HIS A 165 10.47 15.91 18.96
C HIS A 165 11.68 14.96 18.80
N GLU A 166 12.76 15.15 19.56
CA GLU A 166 13.96 14.31 19.49
C GLU A 166 13.77 12.90 20.08
N VAL A 167 12.82 12.74 21.01
CA VAL A 167 12.60 11.47 21.74
C VAL A 167 11.29 10.78 21.37
N GLU A 168 10.43 11.47 20.65
CA GLU A 168 9.14 10.95 20.19
C GLU A 168 9.17 10.53 18.73
N PHE A 169 8.25 9.63 18.37
CA PHE A 169 8.09 9.16 17.00
C PHE A 169 7.37 10.23 16.15
N GLY A 170 8.08 11.30 15.80
CA GLY A 170 7.59 12.35 14.92
C GLY A 170 6.33 13.02 15.47
N ASP A 171 5.47 13.49 14.58
CA ASP A 171 4.18 14.09 14.93
C ASP A 171 3.22 13.08 15.59
N GLN A 172 3.25 11.80 15.19
CA GLN A 172 2.43 10.74 15.81
C GLN A 172 2.74 10.59 17.30
N GLY A 173 4.02 10.55 17.67
CA GLY A 173 4.46 10.46 19.07
C GLY A 173 4.02 11.69 19.87
N ILE A 174 4.17 12.89 19.30
CA ILE A 174 3.68 14.13 19.92
C ILE A 174 2.17 14.11 20.14
N LEU A 175 1.39 13.69 19.15
CA LEU A 175 -0.07 13.57 19.25
C LEU A 175 -0.48 12.57 20.34
N ASN A 176 0.13 11.39 20.36
CA ASN A 176 -0.16 10.36 21.36
C ASN A 176 0.23 10.80 22.77
N ARG A 177 1.39 11.46 22.93
CA ARG A 177 1.81 12.06 24.19
C ARG A 177 0.81 13.12 24.68
N PHE A 178 0.32 13.96 23.78
CA PHE A 178 -0.57 15.05 24.12
C PHE A 178 -2.00 14.59 24.43
N PHE A 179 -2.53 13.64 23.65
CA PHE A 179 -3.89 13.13 23.76
C PHE A 179 -3.98 11.81 24.54
N VAL A 180 -2.98 11.47 25.34
CA VAL A 180 -2.97 10.22 26.12
C VAL A 180 -4.25 10.07 26.94
N GLY A 181 -4.98 8.97 26.71
CA GLY A 181 -6.28 8.71 27.36
C GLY A 181 -7.43 9.64 26.96
N GLN A 182 -7.22 10.56 26.00
CA GLN A 182 -8.19 11.56 25.55
C GLN A 182 -8.41 11.48 24.03
N TRP A 183 -8.74 10.29 23.53
CA TRP A 183 -9.14 10.10 22.14
C TRP A 183 -10.24 9.03 22.07
N LYS A 184 -11.00 9.04 20.97
CA LYS A 184 -12.03 8.03 20.69
C LYS A 184 -11.50 7.03 19.66
N GLU A 185 -11.64 5.75 19.96
CA GLU A 185 -11.24 4.71 19.01
C GLU A 185 -12.23 4.59 17.85
N LEU A 186 -11.68 4.55 16.64
CA LEU A 186 -12.38 4.23 15.40
C LEU A 186 -12.19 2.75 15.06
N ASP A 187 -13.14 2.20 14.30
CA ASP A 187 -13.01 0.88 13.71
C ASP A 187 -11.78 0.81 12.78
N ALA A 188 -11.05 -0.31 12.83
CA ALA A 188 -9.83 -0.53 12.06
C ALA A 188 -10.02 -0.37 10.54
N LYS A 189 -11.24 -0.57 10.02
CA LYS A 189 -11.54 -0.37 8.58
C LYS A 189 -11.34 1.07 8.10
N TYR A 190 -11.35 2.04 9.02
CA TYR A 190 -11.13 3.46 8.72
C TYR A 190 -9.64 3.85 8.70
N ASN A 191 -8.72 2.93 8.98
CA ASN A 191 -7.28 3.15 8.82
C ASN A 191 -6.57 1.79 8.80
N PHE A 192 -6.75 1.04 7.71
CA PHE A 192 -6.20 -0.29 7.57
C PHE A 192 -4.72 -0.21 7.16
N MET A 193 -3.82 -0.43 8.12
CA MET A 193 -2.38 -0.24 7.98
C MET A 193 -1.70 -1.45 7.33
N VAL A 194 -1.66 -1.49 5.99
CA VAL A 194 -1.11 -2.65 5.24
C VAL A 194 0.38 -2.90 5.49
N GLY A 195 1.12 -1.92 6.01
CA GLY A 195 2.51 -2.09 6.49
C GLY A 195 2.67 -3.22 7.49
N MET A 196 1.58 -3.58 8.17
CA MET A 196 1.55 -4.68 9.12
C MET A 196 1.82 -6.05 8.51
N ASP A 197 1.67 -6.28 7.20
CA ASP A 197 2.07 -7.58 6.61
C ASP A 197 3.58 -7.82 6.81
N THR A 198 4.42 -6.87 6.42
CA THR A 198 5.88 -6.96 6.62
C THR A 198 6.26 -7.04 8.10
N ILE A 199 5.56 -6.27 8.95
CA ILE A 199 5.86 -6.20 10.38
C ILE A 199 5.42 -7.49 11.09
N ALA A 200 4.27 -8.04 10.74
CA ALA A 200 3.76 -9.30 11.27
C ALA A 200 4.69 -10.47 10.92
N GLU A 201 5.24 -10.50 9.71
CA GLU A 201 6.27 -11.49 9.35
C GLU A 201 7.49 -11.37 10.27
N ARG A 202 8.05 -10.15 10.39
CA ARG A 202 9.26 -9.88 11.17
C ARG A 202 9.11 -10.26 12.64
N PHE A 203 7.94 -10.02 13.23
CA PHE A 203 7.66 -10.29 14.64
C PHE A 203 6.81 -11.55 14.88
N GLN A 204 6.61 -12.38 13.85
CA GLN A 204 5.85 -13.64 13.91
C GLN A 204 4.41 -13.49 14.45
N LYS A 205 3.74 -12.37 14.13
CA LYS A 205 2.35 -12.10 14.52
C LYS A 205 1.35 -12.72 13.54
N ASN A 206 1.24 -14.05 13.54
CA ASN A 206 0.40 -14.78 12.59
C ASN A 206 -1.09 -14.40 12.60
N GLU A 207 -1.61 -14.00 13.76
CA GLU A 207 -3.00 -13.55 13.94
C GLU A 207 -3.38 -12.35 13.05
N TRP A 208 -2.39 -11.51 12.67
CA TRP A 208 -2.60 -10.40 11.75
C TRP A 208 -3.14 -10.88 10.41
N TYR A 209 -2.54 -11.92 9.82
CA TYR A 209 -2.94 -12.39 8.50
C TYR A 209 -4.35 -12.97 8.49
N GLU A 210 -4.73 -13.68 9.56
CA GLU A 210 -6.08 -14.22 9.73
C GLU A 210 -7.13 -13.11 9.82
N LYS A 211 -6.86 -12.09 10.65
CA LYS A 211 -7.70 -10.89 10.79
C LYS A 211 -7.78 -10.14 9.45
N ALA A 212 -6.64 -9.84 8.84
CA ALA A 212 -6.53 -9.08 7.62
C ALA A 212 -7.26 -9.76 6.45
N ASN A 213 -7.09 -11.08 6.26
CA ASN A 213 -7.77 -11.82 5.18
C ASN A 213 -9.30 -11.84 5.36
N LYS A 214 -9.79 -11.87 6.61
CA LYS A 214 -11.22 -11.82 6.91
C LYS A 214 -11.82 -10.44 6.68
N ASP A 215 -11.11 -9.40 7.09
CA ASP A 215 -11.62 -8.03 7.15
C ASP A 215 -11.33 -7.24 5.85
N GLU A 216 -10.55 -7.78 4.91
CA GLU A 216 -10.09 -7.08 3.70
C GLU A 216 -11.24 -6.46 2.89
N SER A 217 -12.35 -7.19 2.74
CA SER A 217 -13.55 -6.73 2.01
C SER A 217 -14.32 -5.60 2.71
N LEU A 218 -14.03 -5.34 3.98
CA LEU A 218 -14.70 -4.31 4.79
C LEU A 218 -13.89 -3.01 4.86
N ILE A 219 -12.68 -2.98 4.30
CA ILE A 219 -11.77 -1.84 4.40
C ILE A 219 -12.34 -0.64 3.64
N SER A 220 -12.54 0.47 4.37
CA SER A 220 -12.94 1.76 3.80
C SER A 220 -11.74 2.65 3.49
N ILE A 221 -10.64 2.54 4.24
CA ILE A 221 -9.44 3.35 4.08
C ILE A 221 -8.20 2.44 4.18
N ILE A 222 -7.44 2.35 3.08
CA ILE A 222 -6.18 1.62 2.99
C ILE A 222 -5.05 2.61 3.29
N HIS A 223 -4.20 2.33 4.27
CA HIS A 223 -3.07 3.17 4.63
C HIS A 223 -1.76 2.42 4.43
N TYR A 224 -0.94 2.92 3.50
CA TYR A 224 0.34 2.34 3.11
C TYR A 224 1.46 2.66 4.11
N THR A 225 1.28 2.28 5.38
CA THR A 225 2.29 2.45 6.43
C THR A 225 3.57 1.68 6.10
N ASP A 226 4.72 2.19 6.58
CA ASP A 226 6.05 1.65 6.29
C ASP A 226 6.37 1.63 4.77
N SER A 227 6.42 0.45 4.14
CA SER A 227 6.74 0.29 2.72
C SER A 227 5.65 0.89 1.81
N LYS A 228 6.05 1.46 0.66
CA LYS A 228 5.15 2.18 -0.24
C LYS A 228 4.91 1.43 -1.55
N PRO A 229 3.68 1.46 -2.11
CA PRO A 229 3.37 0.74 -3.35
C PRO A 229 4.10 1.30 -4.59
N TRP A 230 4.62 2.53 -4.52
CA TRP A 230 5.46 3.13 -5.56
C TRP A 230 6.97 2.91 -5.35
N SER A 231 7.37 2.05 -4.41
CA SER A 231 8.76 1.60 -4.27
C SER A 231 9.10 0.55 -5.33
N SER A 232 10.40 0.32 -5.59
CA SER A 232 10.86 -0.70 -6.56
C SER A 232 10.43 -2.12 -6.21
N VAL A 233 10.18 -2.37 -4.92
CA VAL A 233 9.65 -3.62 -4.37
C VAL A 233 8.59 -3.26 -3.34
N TYR A 234 7.48 -3.99 -3.39
CA TYR A 234 6.38 -3.82 -2.45
C TYR A 234 5.74 -5.18 -2.13
N ASN A 235 5.84 -5.60 -0.87
CA ASN A 235 5.42 -6.93 -0.42
C ASN A 235 4.11 -6.93 0.37
N ASN A 236 3.59 -5.76 0.74
CA ASN A 236 2.35 -5.68 1.51
C ASN A 236 1.15 -5.83 0.57
N ARG A 237 -0.02 -6.18 1.12
CA ARG A 237 -1.25 -6.31 0.34
C ARG A 237 -1.75 -4.99 -0.23
N LEU A 238 -2.64 -5.09 -1.20
CA LEU A 238 -3.41 -3.97 -1.76
C LEU A 238 -2.58 -2.84 -2.41
N GLY A 239 -1.36 -3.13 -2.84
CA GLY A 239 -0.52 -2.16 -3.56
C GLY A 239 -1.04 -1.84 -4.97
N ASP A 240 -1.73 -2.80 -5.58
CA ASP A 240 -2.45 -2.67 -6.84
C ASP A 240 -3.51 -1.55 -6.81
N ARG A 241 -4.20 -1.38 -5.67
CA ARG A 241 -5.19 -0.31 -5.48
C ARG A 241 -4.58 1.08 -5.63
N TRP A 242 -3.36 1.31 -5.17
CA TRP A 242 -2.69 2.59 -5.36
C TRP A 242 -2.41 2.86 -6.84
N TRP A 243 -1.87 1.86 -7.54
CA TRP A 243 -1.58 1.97 -8.98
C TRP A 243 -2.84 2.14 -9.82
N PHE A 244 -3.94 1.49 -9.43
CA PHE A 244 -5.24 1.67 -10.06
C PHE A 244 -5.66 3.15 -10.01
N TYR A 245 -5.78 3.76 -8.82
CA TYR A 245 -6.17 5.18 -8.73
C TYR A 245 -5.11 6.13 -9.29
N TYR A 246 -3.83 5.79 -9.24
CA TYR A 246 -2.78 6.55 -9.90
C TYR A 246 -3.04 6.65 -11.41
N SER A 247 -3.35 5.51 -12.04
CA SER A 247 -3.61 5.40 -13.48
C SER A 247 -4.94 6.01 -13.95
N MET A 248 -5.93 6.09 -13.05
CA MET A 248 -7.28 6.53 -13.40
C MET A 248 -7.32 7.93 -14.00
N ASP A 249 -8.05 8.09 -15.10
CA ASP A 249 -8.36 9.41 -15.65
C ASP A 249 -9.43 10.12 -14.81
N TRP A 250 -9.27 11.44 -14.65
CA TRP A 250 -10.27 12.26 -13.98
C TRP A 250 -11.65 12.15 -14.65
N SER A 251 -11.71 11.99 -15.97
CA SER A 251 -12.99 11.87 -16.66
C SER A 251 -13.78 10.62 -16.25
N ASP A 252 -13.08 9.53 -15.93
CA ASP A 252 -13.71 8.28 -15.50
C ASP A 252 -14.27 8.41 -14.08
N ILE A 253 -13.51 9.05 -13.20
CA ILE A 253 -13.89 9.32 -11.81
C ILE A 253 -15.09 10.27 -11.75
N ILE A 254 -15.01 11.41 -12.43
CA ILE A 254 -16.04 12.45 -12.37
C ILE A 254 -17.38 11.96 -12.95
N LEU A 255 -17.32 11.14 -14.02
CA LEU A 255 -18.52 10.54 -14.63
C LEU A 255 -18.97 9.26 -13.92
N ARG A 256 -18.29 8.85 -12.84
CA ARG A 256 -18.49 7.59 -12.11
C ARG A 256 -18.68 6.39 -13.04
N LYS A 257 -17.80 6.26 -14.04
CA LYS A 257 -17.87 5.17 -15.03
C LYS A 257 -17.68 3.82 -14.35
N GLU A 258 -18.19 2.76 -14.96
CA GLU A 258 -18.13 1.40 -14.40
C GLU A 258 -16.70 0.96 -14.03
N ILE A 259 -15.70 1.45 -14.76
CA ILE A 259 -14.29 1.17 -14.50
C ILE A 259 -13.87 1.40 -13.04
N ILE A 260 -14.47 2.37 -12.32
CA ILE A 260 -14.11 2.68 -10.91
C ILE A 260 -14.42 1.53 -9.94
N LYS A 261 -15.24 0.55 -10.35
CA LYS A 261 -15.62 -0.61 -9.53
C LYS A 261 -14.64 -1.79 -9.68
N HIS A 262 -13.67 -1.67 -10.58
CA HIS A 262 -12.67 -2.70 -10.85
C HIS A 262 -11.35 -2.42 -10.10
N GLY A 263 -10.34 -3.25 -10.34
CA GLY A 263 -8.98 -3.05 -9.85
C GLY A 263 -7.98 -2.75 -10.98
N LEU A 264 -6.70 -2.91 -10.68
CA LEU A 264 -5.61 -2.64 -11.62
C LEU A 264 -5.71 -3.49 -12.91
N GLU A 265 -6.34 -4.67 -12.83
CA GLU A 265 -6.42 -5.64 -13.93
C GLU A 265 -7.14 -5.13 -15.19
N VAL A 266 -7.96 -4.08 -15.09
CA VAL A 266 -8.66 -3.51 -16.26
C VAL A 266 -7.89 -2.39 -16.95
N VAL A 267 -6.80 -1.91 -16.34
CA VAL A 267 -5.94 -0.83 -16.86
C VAL A 267 -4.52 -1.32 -17.19
N THR A 268 -4.23 -2.60 -16.96
CA THR A 268 -2.97 -3.25 -17.34
C THR A 268 -3.23 -4.42 -18.28
N GLU A 269 -2.18 -4.92 -18.93
CA GLU A 269 -2.27 -6.18 -19.68
C GLU A 269 -2.54 -7.33 -18.71
N LYS A 270 -3.45 -8.23 -19.10
CA LYS A 270 -3.83 -9.37 -18.27
C LYS A 270 -2.75 -10.45 -18.34
N GLU A 271 -2.18 -10.76 -17.19
CA GLU A 271 -1.33 -11.94 -16.96
C GLU A 271 -2.19 -13.20 -17.19
N LYS A 272 -1.87 -13.99 -18.23
CA LYS A 272 -2.68 -15.17 -18.60
C LYS A 272 -2.41 -16.36 -17.70
N TYR A 273 -1.13 -16.60 -17.44
CA TYR A 273 -0.67 -17.72 -16.64
C TYR A 273 0.36 -17.27 -15.62
N HIS A 274 0.51 -18.05 -14.56
CA HIS A 274 1.38 -17.76 -13.43
C HIS A 274 2.29 -18.94 -13.12
N THR A 275 3.55 -18.61 -12.84
CA THR A 275 4.49 -19.57 -12.25
C THR A 275 5.25 -18.93 -11.10
N ALA A 276 5.84 -19.76 -10.24
CA ALA A 276 6.62 -19.31 -9.12
C ALA A 276 7.92 -20.09 -8.97
N ILE A 277 8.91 -19.44 -8.38
CA ILE A 277 10.19 -20.01 -7.96
C ILE A 277 10.44 -19.55 -6.52
N PHE A 278 10.54 -20.49 -5.59
CA PHE A 278 10.91 -20.25 -4.20
C PHE A 278 12.38 -20.60 -4.02
N THR A 279 13.23 -19.61 -3.74
CA THR A 279 14.70 -19.77 -3.78
C THR A 279 15.41 -19.13 -2.59
N ASN A 280 16.54 -19.70 -2.21
CA ASN A 280 17.57 -19.06 -1.38
C ASN A 280 18.87 -18.80 -2.17
N ALA A 281 18.82 -18.98 -3.48
CA ALA A 281 19.94 -18.96 -4.39
C ALA A 281 19.73 -17.93 -5.51
N CYS A 282 20.82 -17.29 -5.95
CA CYS A 282 20.79 -16.43 -7.13
C CYS A 282 20.79 -17.24 -8.43
N GLU A 283 21.36 -18.45 -8.39
CA GLU A 283 21.48 -19.34 -9.54
C GLU A 283 20.15 -20.07 -9.77
N MET A 284 19.46 -19.69 -10.86
CA MET A 284 18.22 -20.30 -11.33
C MET A 284 18.42 -20.72 -12.79
N GLU A 285 18.42 -22.03 -13.02
CA GLU A 285 18.79 -22.66 -14.29
C GLU A 285 17.89 -22.16 -15.43
N HIS A 286 18.50 -21.62 -16.49
CA HIS A 286 17.82 -21.09 -17.69
C HIS A 286 16.71 -20.05 -17.45
N LEU A 287 16.62 -19.43 -16.28
CA LEU A 287 15.51 -18.54 -15.92
C LEU A 287 15.27 -17.42 -16.95
N GLU A 288 16.32 -16.70 -17.35
CA GLU A 288 16.17 -15.60 -18.31
C GLU A 288 15.73 -16.09 -19.70
N TYR A 289 16.14 -17.30 -20.10
CA TYR A 289 15.66 -17.93 -21.33
C TYR A 289 14.16 -18.24 -21.23
N LEU A 290 13.73 -18.87 -20.13
CA LEU A 290 12.32 -19.22 -19.90
C LEU A 290 11.42 -17.97 -19.87
N ILE A 291 11.85 -16.89 -19.21
CA ILE A 291 11.13 -15.61 -19.17
C ILE A 291 10.87 -15.07 -20.59
N LYS A 292 11.87 -15.13 -21.48
CA LYS A 292 11.76 -14.67 -22.86
C LYS A 292 10.93 -15.60 -23.74
N ALA A 293 11.00 -16.90 -23.49
CA ALA A 293 10.32 -17.92 -24.27
C ALA A 293 8.82 -18.06 -23.92
N LEU A 294 8.42 -17.61 -22.73
CA LEU A 294 7.06 -17.72 -22.19
C LEU A 294 6.47 -16.33 -21.86
N PRO A 295 6.25 -15.45 -22.85
CA PRO A 295 5.80 -14.08 -22.61
C PRO A 295 4.38 -13.98 -22.02
N GLU A 296 3.55 -15.02 -22.16
CA GLU A 296 2.21 -15.09 -21.57
C GLU A 296 2.20 -15.61 -20.12
N VAL A 297 3.35 -16.08 -19.62
CA VAL A 297 3.51 -16.57 -18.24
C VAL A 297 4.19 -15.49 -17.42
N HIS A 298 3.57 -15.14 -16.29
CA HIS A 298 4.14 -14.26 -15.29
C HIS A 298 4.95 -15.04 -14.26
N PHE A 299 6.21 -14.67 -14.08
CA PHE A 299 7.17 -15.31 -13.20
C PHE A 299 7.24 -14.59 -11.85
N HIS A 300 6.88 -15.30 -10.78
CA HIS A 300 7.02 -14.82 -9.41
C HIS A 300 8.26 -15.43 -8.76
N ILE A 301 9.24 -14.61 -8.38
CA ILE A 301 10.50 -15.07 -7.76
C ILE A 301 10.53 -14.63 -6.30
N LEU A 302 10.57 -15.58 -5.38
CA LEU A 302 10.42 -15.33 -3.94
C LEU A 302 11.64 -15.85 -3.18
N ALA A 303 12.16 -15.04 -2.25
CA ALA A 303 13.25 -15.43 -1.34
C ALA A 303 13.06 -14.84 0.05
N HIS A 304 13.51 -15.55 1.10
CA HIS A 304 13.49 -15.01 2.47
C HIS A 304 14.55 -13.93 2.70
N THR A 305 15.48 -13.76 1.78
CA THR A 305 16.59 -12.80 1.84
C THR A 305 16.43 -11.71 0.78
N ASN A 306 17.35 -10.74 0.79
CA ASN A 306 17.47 -9.79 -0.32
C ASN A 306 18.05 -10.51 -1.55
N PHE A 307 17.62 -10.06 -2.72
CA PHE A 307 18.15 -10.53 -4.00
C PHE A 307 19.47 -9.84 -4.37
N ALA A 308 20.35 -10.58 -5.05
CA ALA A 308 21.48 -9.98 -5.76
C ALA A 308 20.99 -9.14 -6.95
N SER A 309 21.80 -8.18 -7.38
CA SER A 309 21.44 -7.25 -8.47
C SER A 309 21.01 -7.96 -9.75
N GLN A 310 21.62 -9.11 -10.07
CA GLN A 310 21.29 -9.89 -11.27
C GLN A 310 19.84 -10.39 -11.27
N VAL A 311 19.28 -10.72 -10.10
CA VAL A 311 17.88 -11.15 -9.98
C VAL A 311 16.96 -9.92 -9.96
N VAL A 312 17.37 -8.84 -9.30
CA VAL A 312 16.63 -7.56 -9.32
C VAL A 312 16.50 -7.03 -10.76
N ASP A 313 17.58 -7.13 -11.53
CA ASP A 313 17.65 -6.71 -12.93
C ASP A 313 16.66 -7.43 -13.84
N LEU A 314 16.13 -8.60 -13.46
CA LEU A 314 15.10 -9.32 -14.21
C LEU A 314 13.75 -8.58 -14.23
N GLN A 315 13.51 -7.61 -13.32
CA GLN A 315 12.35 -6.73 -13.37
C GLN A 315 12.28 -5.85 -14.64
N ARG A 316 13.32 -5.88 -15.50
CA ARG A 316 13.25 -5.32 -16.86
C ARG A 316 12.25 -6.04 -17.77
N TYR A 317 11.91 -7.29 -17.44
CA TYR A 317 10.90 -8.08 -18.13
C TYR A 317 9.55 -7.86 -17.43
N LEU A 318 8.53 -7.44 -18.20
CA LEU A 318 7.22 -7.09 -17.64
C LEU A 318 6.48 -8.30 -17.04
N ASN A 319 6.81 -9.50 -17.50
CA ASN A 319 6.28 -10.75 -16.98
C ASN A 319 7.10 -11.31 -15.80
N VAL A 320 7.77 -10.44 -15.02
CA VAL A 320 8.55 -10.83 -13.83
C VAL A 320 8.17 -9.97 -12.64
N SER A 321 7.96 -10.60 -11.49
CA SER A 321 7.88 -9.93 -10.19
C SER A 321 8.75 -10.64 -9.17
N ILE A 322 9.41 -9.85 -8.33
CA ILE A 322 10.30 -10.36 -7.28
C ILE A 322 9.75 -10.00 -5.91
N TYR A 323 9.98 -10.88 -4.93
CA TYR A 323 9.52 -10.75 -3.55
C TYR A 323 10.68 -11.09 -2.59
N PRO A 324 11.65 -10.18 -2.39
CA PRO A 324 12.69 -10.35 -1.39
C PRO A 324 12.08 -10.20 0.00
N GLN A 325 12.49 -11.02 0.97
CA GLN A 325 11.88 -11.06 2.30
C GLN A 325 10.34 -11.19 2.21
N PHE A 326 9.86 -12.07 1.32
CA PHE A 326 8.42 -12.28 1.17
C PHE A 326 7.79 -12.67 2.50
N ASN A 327 6.55 -12.24 2.69
CA ASN A 327 5.77 -12.50 3.89
C ASN A 327 4.71 -13.58 3.64
N ARG A 328 4.02 -14.03 4.70
CA ARG A 328 2.96 -15.04 4.59
C ARG A 328 1.88 -14.68 3.56
N TYR A 329 1.49 -13.42 3.46
CA TYR A 329 0.51 -12.97 2.46
C TYR A 329 1.04 -13.21 1.03
N ASN A 330 2.29 -12.87 0.74
CA ASN A 330 2.88 -13.15 -0.57
C ASN A 330 2.91 -14.65 -0.87
N PHE A 331 3.33 -15.46 0.10
CA PHE A 331 3.39 -16.91 -0.04
C PHE A 331 2.02 -17.49 -0.42
N GLU A 332 1.00 -17.20 0.39
CA GLU A 332 -0.36 -17.73 0.17
C GLU A 332 -0.97 -17.19 -1.12
N ASN A 333 -0.83 -15.89 -1.40
CA ASN A 333 -1.42 -15.27 -2.59
C ASN A 333 -0.79 -15.81 -3.89
N ILE A 334 0.54 -15.91 -3.96
CA ILE A 334 1.21 -16.41 -5.17
C ILE A 334 0.92 -17.90 -5.37
N LEU A 335 1.00 -18.70 -4.31
CA LEU A 335 0.76 -20.13 -4.40
C LEU A 335 -0.67 -20.47 -4.86
N ASN A 336 -1.66 -19.64 -4.50
CA ASN A 336 -3.03 -19.78 -4.98
C ASN A 336 -3.22 -19.38 -6.45
N ARG A 337 -2.30 -18.58 -7.01
CA ARG A 337 -2.39 -18.08 -8.40
C ARG A 337 -1.69 -18.96 -9.43
N ILE A 338 -0.66 -19.72 -9.03
CA ILE A 338 0.19 -20.43 -9.99
C ILE A 338 -0.57 -21.52 -10.77
N ASP A 339 -0.24 -21.66 -12.05
CA ASP A 339 -0.71 -22.73 -12.92
C ASP A 339 0.23 -23.94 -12.88
N PHE A 340 1.51 -23.69 -12.64
CA PHE A 340 2.58 -24.66 -12.49
C PHE A 340 3.74 -24.07 -11.68
N TYR A 341 4.60 -24.93 -11.14
CA TYR A 341 5.77 -24.53 -10.37
C TYR A 341 7.07 -24.85 -11.11
N LEU A 342 8.09 -24.00 -10.93
CA LEU A 342 9.43 -24.20 -11.48
C LEU A 342 10.43 -24.50 -10.37
N ASP A 343 10.91 -25.75 -10.34
CA ASP A 343 11.97 -26.20 -9.46
C ASP A 343 13.33 -26.09 -10.14
N ILE A 344 13.74 -24.86 -10.45
CA ILE A 344 14.93 -24.53 -11.24
C ILE A 344 16.02 -23.81 -10.43
N ASN A 345 15.79 -23.53 -9.15
CA ASN A 345 16.83 -22.94 -8.30
C ASN A 345 17.89 -23.98 -7.96
N HIS A 346 19.15 -23.57 -7.95
CA HIS A 346 20.22 -24.41 -7.44
C HIS A 346 20.15 -24.54 -5.91
N TYR A 347 20.88 -25.51 -5.36
CA TYR A 347 20.96 -25.83 -3.92
C TYR A 347 19.66 -26.38 -3.31
N ASN A 348 19.49 -26.20 -1.99
CA ASN A 348 18.44 -26.86 -1.23
C ASN A 348 17.04 -26.28 -1.49
N GLU A 349 16.05 -27.15 -1.32
CA GLU A 349 14.63 -26.77 -1.27
C GLU A 349 14.36 -25.86 -0.06
N ILE A 350 13.37 -24.97 -0.19
CA ILE A 350 12.86 -24.17 0.93
C ILE A 350 11.40 -24.54 1.22
N MET A 351 11.02 -24.46 2.51
CA MET A 351 9.63 -24.57 2.98
C MET A 351 8.87 -25.86 2.61
N ASN A 352 9.54 -26.95 2.20
CA ASN A 352 8.88 -28.14 1.64
C ASN A 352 7.92 -27.78 0.49
N ILE A 353 8.28 -26.76 -0.30
CA ILE A 353 7.44 -26.22 -1.36
C ILE A 353 7.03 -27.27 -2.39
N ILE A 354 7.88 -28.25 -2.68
CA ILE A 354 7.58 -29.34 -3.62
C ILE A 354 6.39 -30.16 -3.12
N GLN A 355 6.40 -30.50 -1.83
CA GLN A 355 5.28 -31.23 -1.21
C GLN A 355 4.00 -30.41 -1.24
N GLU A 356 4.10 -29.11 -0.98
CA GLU A 356 2.95 -28.21 -0.96
C GLU A 356 2.32 -28.03 -2.36
N VAL A 357 3.15 -27.84 -3.39
CA VAL A 357 2.69 -27.75 -4.78
C VAL A 357 2.03 -29.06 -5.23
N HIS A 358 2.61 -30.21 -4.87
CA HIS A 358 1.98 -31.52 -5.10
C HIS A 358 0.63 -31.65 -4.41
N ARG A 359 0.49 -31.12 -3.19
CA ARG A 359 -0.78 -31.10 -2.44
C ARG A 359 -1.86 -30.29 -3.16
N LEU A 360 -1.46 -29.24 -3.86
CA LEU A 360 -2.34 -28.40 -4.69
C LEU A 360 -2.66 -29.02 -6.05
N GLY A 361 -2.02 -30.14 -6.41
CA GLY A 361 -2.23 -30.82 -7.69
C GLY A 361 -1.69 -30.04 -8.89
N LYS A 362 -0.76 -29.11 -8.67
CA LYS A 362 -0.13 -28.33 -9.75
C LYS A 362 1.11 -29.09 -10.27
N PRO A 363 1.37 -29.08 -11.59
CA PRO A 363 2.57 -29.72 -12.12
C PRO A 363 3.83 -28.94 -11.73
N ILE A 364 4.92 -29.69 -11.55
CA ILE A 364 6.25 -29.17 -11.25
C ILE A 364 7.15 -29.48 -12.44
N PHE A 365 7.81 -28.45 -12.97
CA PHE A 365 8.80 -28.55 -14.04
C PHE A 365 10.18 -28.26 -13.46
N SER A 366 11.16 -29.12 -13.76
CA SER A 366 12.54 -29.00 -13.27
C SER A 366 13.56 -29.41 -14.33
N PHE A 367 14.82 -29.02 -14.14
CA PHE A 367 15.91 -29.58 -14.95
C PHE A 367 16.60 -30.75 -14.23
N ASP A 368 17.26 -31.59 -15.01
CA ASP A 368 18.06 -32.74 -14.55
C ASP A 368 19.10 -32.38 -13.47
N ASN A 369 19.61 -31.15 -13.50
CA ASN A 369 20.60 -30.64 -12.56
C ASN A 369 20.01 -29.84 -11.37
N THR A 370 18.70 -29.61 -11.32
CA THR A 370 18.03 -28.80 -10.29
C THR A 370 16.87 -29.50 -9.58
N SER A 371 16.36 -30.60 -10.13
CA SER A 371 15.23 -31.33 -9.56
C SER A 371 15.49 -31.82 -8.13
N LYS A 372 14.60 -31.43 -7.20
CA LYS A 372 14.62 -31.82 -5.79
C LYS A 372 13.54 -32.86 -5.45
N ASP A 373 12.62 -33.10 -6.37
CA ASP A 373 11.53 -34.06 -6.17
C ASP A 373 12.01 -35.51 -6.19
N GLN A 374 11.89 -36.19 -5.05
CA GLN A 374 12.23 -37.60 -4.89
C GLN A 374 11.04 -38.54 -5.19
N THR A 375 9.84 -37.99 -5.40
CA THR A 375 8.62 -38.79 -5.61
C THR A 375 8.44 -39.24 -7.06
N GLY A 376 9.20 -38.65 -7.99
CA GLY A 376 9.12 -38.95 -9.43
C GLY A 376 7.88 -38.38 -10.12
N LYS A 377 7.19 -37.42 -9.50
CA LYS A 377 5.98 -36.80 -10.04
C LYS A 377 6.25 -35.55 -10.87
N SER A 378 7.41 -34.93 -10.70
CA SER A 378 7.84 -33.75 -11.46
C SER A 378 8.24 -34.10 -12.89
N PHE A 379 8.02 -33.17 -13.82
CA PHE A 379 8.51 -33.25 -15.19
C PHE A 379 9.95 -32.77 -15.23
N ILE A 380 10.89 -33.68 -15.55
CA ILE A 380 12.33 -33.41 -15.55
C ILE A 380 12.83 -33.31 -16.99
N PHE A 381 13.48 -32.20 -17.33
CA PHE A 381 14.03 -31.92 -18.66
C PHE A 381 15.54 -31.79 -18.62
N SER A 382 16.22 -31.97 -19.76
CA SER A 382 17.66 -31.78 -19.79
C SER A 382 18.03 -30.30 -19.75
N SER A 383 18.94 -29.92 -18.87
CA SER A 383 19.55 -28.57 -18.83
C SER A 383 20.33 -28.24 -20.11
N LEU A 384 20.61 -29.21 -20.99
CA LEU A 384 21.26 -28.97 -22.28
C LEU A 384 20.27 -28.60 -23.40
N ALA A 385 18.97 -28.76 -23.18
CA ALA A 385 17.91 -28.54 -24.18
C ALA A 385 16.67 -27.85 -23.55
N PRO A 386 16.80 -26.61 -23.05
CA PRO A 386 15.73 -25.92 -22.31
C PRO A 386 14.47 -25.65 -23.14
N GLU A 387 14.56 -25.66 -24.46
CA GLU A 387 13.42 -25.56 -25.38
C GLU A 387 12.39 -26.67 -25.16
N THR A 388 12.83 -27.87 -24.74
CA THR A 388 11.92 -29.01 -24.50
C THR A 388 10.98 -28.76 -23.32
N MET A 389 11.45 -28.07 -22.28
CA MET A 389 10.62 -27.65 -21.15
C MET A 389 9.59 -26.60 -21.60
N VAL A 390 10.02 -25.64 -22.43
CA VAL A 390 9.13 -24.60 -22.97
C VAL A 390 8.00 -25.22 -23.80
N GLU A 391 8.32 -26.18 -24.67
CA GLU A 391 7.33 -26.90 -25.48
C GLU A 391 6.29 -27.61 -24.62
N GLU A 392 6.72 -28.32 -23.56
CA GLU A 392 5.79 -29.01 -22.66
C GLU A 392 4.95 -28.04 -21.84
N ILE A 393 5.53 -26.93 -21.33
CA ILE A 393 4.77 -25.89 -20.63
C ILE A 393 3.70 -25.31 -21.55
N ILE A 394 4.03 -24.96 -22.79
CA ILE A 394 3.05 -24.44 -23.76
C ILE A 394 1.97 -25.48 -24.04
N ALA A 395 2.34 -26.76 -24.21
CA ALA A 395 1.40 -27.84 -24.41
C ALA A 395 0.43 -28.02 -23.22
N TYR A 396 0.93 -27.87 -21.99
CA TYR A 396 0.13 -27.91 -20.76
C TYR A 396 -0.81 -26.71 -20.62
N LEU A 397 -0.37 -25.51 -21.00
CA LEU A 397 -1.15 -24.28 -20.83
C LEU A 397 -2.23 -24.11 -21.90
N ASN A 398 -1.99 -24.53 -23.14
CA ASN A 398 -2.92 -24.36 -24.27
C ASN A 398 -4.37 -24.83 -24.01
N PRO A 399 -4.61 -25.98 -23.36
CA PRO A 399 -5.96 -26.43 -23.01
C PRO A 399 -6.67 -25.58 -21.95
N LEU A 400 -5.93 -24.89 -21.08
CA LEU A 400 -6.50 -24.11 -19.96
C LEU A 400 -7.22 -22.83 -20.43
N HIS A 401 -7.00 -22.41 -21.68
CA HIS A 401 -7.56 -21.19 -22.28
C HIS A 401 -8.90 -21.43 -23.02
N LYS A 402 -9.36 -22.69 -23.14
CA LYS A 402 -10.67 -23.04 -23.71
C LYS A 402 -11.73 -23.09 -22.62
#